data_AF-A0A4P2WV46-F1
#
_entry.id   AF-A0A4P2WV46-F1
#
_cell.length_a   1.000
_cell.length_b   1.000
_cell.length_c   1.000
_cell.angle_alpha   90.00
_cell.angle_beta   90.00
_cell.angle_gamma   90.00
#
_symmetry.space_group_name_H-M   'P 1'
#
loop_
_entity.id
_entity.type
_entity.pdbx_description
1 polymer ?
#
loop_
_entity_poly.entity_id
_entity_poly.type
_entity_poly.pdbx_seq_one_letter_code
_entity_poly.pdbx_strand_id
1 'polypeptide(L)'
;VMLFISILTMFMSGLGANFEFDLKKIIALSTLSQLGLMMSILFLGDYNLAFFHLLSHALFKALLFMCAGCMIHNLMNCQDIRYMGSLINFMPLTCTFFNISNFSLCGLPFLAGFYSKDLILEVFSMNYMNMFMYFIFYISIGLTVSYTFRLCYYSLFSVYNFYMLNNLSDQGKIMLKGMSGLILLVIFGGSMLSWMIFPTPYFICLPLSLKMMVIFCIMFGLWVGYEFSNFGYNHDLKSMNLLVISLFFSSMLNMSVLSTYLVNYYFLKFSDFYYKNVDLGWLEYFGAQNLYNNNTGTSKISL
;
A
#
# COMPACT_ATOMS: atom_id res chain seq x y z
N VAL A 1 -6.19 0.02 21.45
CA VAL A 1 -6.62 1.00 20.39
C VAL A 1 -5.59 1.10 19.27
N MET A 2 -4.32 1.36 19.55
CA MET A 2 -3.28 1.50 18.50
C MET A 2 -3.18 0.25 17.60
N LEU A 3 -3.17 -0.95 18.19
CA LEU A 3 -3.23 -2.20 17.44
C LEU A 3 -4.44 -2.28 16.48
N PHE A 4 -5.62 -1.86 16.94
CA PHE A 4 -6.84 -1.83 16.11
C PHE A 4 -6.69 -0.93 14.89
N ILE A 5 -6.12 0.25 15.08
CA ILE A 5 -5.84 1.18 13.99
C ILE A 5 -4.87 0.54 12.98
N SER A 6 -3.79 -0.12 13.45
CA SER A 6 -2.82 -0.77 12.56
C SER A 6 -3.40 -1.94 11.76
N ILE A 7 -4.27 -2.75 12.35
CA ILE A 7 -4.91 -3.87 11.65
C ILE A 7 -5.95 -3.37 10.65
N LEU A 8 -6.69 -2.31 10.99
CA LEU A 8 -7.58 -1.65 10.05
C LEU A 8 -6.83 -1.02 8.88
N THR A 9 -5.70 -0.33 9.10
CA THR A 9 -4.92 0.24 7.97
C THR A 9 -4.40 -0.85 7.04
N MET A 10 -3.94 -1.96 7.60
CA MET A 10 -3.53 -3.14 6.83
C MET A 10 -4.68 -3.72 6.01
N PHE A 11 -5.88 -3.84 6.60
CA PHE A 11 -7.07 -4.34 5.91
C PHE A 11 -7.56 -3.40 4.79
N MET A 12 -7.70 -2.10 5.08
CA MET A 12 -8.17 -1.11 4.10
C MET A 12 -7.25 -1.02 2.88
N SER A 13 -5.94 -1.04 3.11
CA SER A 13 -4.97 -1.01 2.01
C SER A 13 -4.95 -2.30 1.22
N GLY A 14 -5.06 -3.46 1.89
CA GLY A 14 -5.16 -4.75 1.22
C GLY A 14 -6.40 -4.86 0.33
N LEU A 15 -7.56 -4.37 0.79
CA LEU A 15 -8.77 -4.31 -0.02
C LEU A 15 -8.62 -3.34 -1.20
N GLY A 16 -8.18 -2.10 -0.95
CA GLY A 16 -7.99 -1.10 -2.01
C GLY A 16 -7.03 -1.57 -3.09
N ALA A 17 -5.95 -2.27 -2.71
CA ALA A 17 -4.96 -2.79 -3.65
C ALA A 17 -5.51 -3.85 -4.60
N ASN A 18 -6.59 -4.55 -4.24
CA ASN A 18 -7.24 -5.54 -5.12
C ASN A 18 -8.14 -4.91 -6.18
N PHE A 19 -8.64 -3.68 -5.94
CA PHE A 19 -9.54 -2.99 -6.88
C PHE A 19 -8.83 -1.91 -7.72
N GLU A 20 -7.64 -1.47 -7.31
CA GLU A 20 -6.83 -0.54 -8.08
C GLU A 20 -6.19 -1.19 -9.32
N PHE A 21 -6.01 -0.43 -10.40
CA PHE A 21 -5.37 -0.90 -11.64
C PHE A 21 -4.06 -0.19 -11.96
N ASP A 22 -3.78 0.95 -11.33
CA ASP A 22 -2.49 1.65 -11.50
C ASP A 22 -1.38 0.89 -10.76
N LEU A 23 -0.37 0.42 -11.50
CA LEU A 23 0.72 -0.39 -10.96
C LEU A 23 1.43 0.30 -9.78
N LYS A 24 1.73 1.61 -9.89
CA LYS A 24 2.35 2.37 -8.79
C LYS A 24 1.46 2.45 -7.55
N LYS A 25 0.14 2.64 -7.72
CA LYS A 25 -0.80 2.70 -6.58
C LYS A 25 -0.91 1.36 -5.88
N ILE A 26 -0.91 0.25 -6.61
CA ILE A 26 -0.93 -1.10 -6.01
C ILE A 26 0.35 -1.34 -5.20
N ILE A 27 1.52 -0.95 -5.71
CA ILE A 27 2.79 -1.08 -4.96
C ILE A 27 2.80 -0.16 -3.73
N ALA A 28 2.25 1.06 -3.83
CA ALA A 28 2.12 1.99 -2.71
C ALA A 28 1.16 1.44 -1.63
N LEU A 29 -0.03 0.96 -2.01
CA LEU A 29 -1.00 0.36 -1.10
C LEU A 29 -0.43 -0.87 -0.41
N SER A 30 0.34 -1.69 -1.12
CA SER A 30 1.02 -2.81 -0.49
C SER A 30 2.11 -2.36 0.50
N THR A 31 2.78 -1.21 0.33
CA THR A 31 3.63 -0.65 1.41
C THR A 31 2.83 -0.20 2.62
N LEU A 32 1.65 0.39 2.42
CA LEU A 32 0.76 0.77 3.53
C LEU A 32 0.32 -0.48 4.31
N SER A 33 0.04 -1.59 3.62
CA SER A 33 -0.36 -2.84 4.27
C SER A 33 0.77 -3.44 5.12
N GLN A 34 2.01 -3.42 4.61
CA GLN A 34 3.17 -3.92 5.35
C GLN A 34 3.56 -2.98 6.50
N LEU A 35 3.38 -1.67 6.36
CA LEU A 35 3.51 -0.73 7.47
C LEU A 35 2.47 -1.00 8.56
N GLY A 36 1.22 -1.32 8.19
CA GLY A 36 0.20 -1.75 9.15
C GLY A 36 0.63 -3.00 9.94
N LEU A 37 1.24 -3.99 9.25
CA LEU A 37 1.82 -5.17 9.87
C LEU A 37 3.03 -4.83 10.77
N MET A 38 3.94 -3.94 10.35
CA MET A 38 5.07 -3.48 11.20
C MET A 38 4.57 -2.80 12.47
N MET A 39 3.57 -1.92 12.35
CA MET A 39 2.98 -1.23 13.49
C MET A 39 2.24 -2.17 14.42
N SER A 40 1.58 -3.23 13.91
CA SER A 40 0.87 -4.17 14.77
C SER A 40 1.82 -4.94 15.70
N ILE A 41 3.02 -5.30 15.23
CA ILE A 41 4.05 -5.96 16.05
C ILE A 41 4.70 -4.99 17.02
N LEU A 42 4.96 -3.75 16.59
CA LEU A 42 5.46 -2.70 17.49
C LEU A 42 4.52 -2.48 18.67
N PHE A 43 3.21 -2.47 18.41
CA PHE A 43 2.19 -2.34 19.47
C PHE A 43 2.02 -3.59 20.32
N LEU A 44 2.49 -4.76 19.85
CA LEU A 44 2.61 -5.97 20.64
C LEU A 44 3.85 -5.99 21.56
N GLY A 45 4.82 -5.12 21.31
CA GLY A 45 6.03 -4.96 22.13
C GLY A 45 7.33 -5.45 21.47
N ASP A 46 7.26 -6.09 20.30
CA ASP A 46 8.42 -6.70 19.64
C ASP A 46 9.10 -5.77 18.62
N TYR A 47 9.89 -4.83 19.13
CA TYR A 47 10.59 -3.86 18.28
C TYR A 47 11.65 -4.49 17.36
N ASN A 48 12.33 -5.56 17.80
CA ASN A 48 13.35 -6.23 16.98
C ASN A 48 12.74 -6.88 15.72
N LEU A 49 11.57 -7.52 15.84
CA LEU A 49 10.86 -8.13 14.71
C LEU A 49 10.35 -7.07 13.73
N ALA A 50 9.81 -5.98 14.25
CA ALA A 50 9.38 -4.87 13.41
C ALA A 50 10.55 -4.23 12.63
N PHE A 51 11.70 -4.04 13.29
CA PHE A 51 12.91 -3.52 12.64
C PHE A 51 13.46 -4.51 11.59
N PHE A 52 13.50 -5.80 11.91
CA PHE A 52 13.90 -6.84 10.97
C PHE A 52 13.00 -6.83 9.73
N HIS A 53 11.68 -6.76 9.91
CA HIS A 53 10.75 -6.69 8.78
C HIS A 53 10.93 -5.41 7.98
N LEU A 54 11.14 -4.25 8.63
CA LEU A 54 11.42 -2.98 7.96
C LEU A 54 12.63 -3.08 7.02
N LEU A 55 13.74 -3.66 7.48
CA LEU A 55 14.93 -3.85 6.65
C LEU A 55 14.66 -4.78 5.46
N SER A 56 14.05 -5.94 5.70
CA SER A 56 13.71 -6.88 4.62
C SER A 56 12.75 -6.25 3.61
N HIS A 57 11.77 -5.47 4.08
CA HIS A 57 10.80 -4.75 3.28
C HIS A 57 11.43 -3.68 2.41
N ALA A 58 12.39 -2.92 2.93
CA ALA A 58 13.12 -1.93 2.13
C ALA A 58 13.81 -2.57 0.92
N LEU A 59 14.42 -3.75 1.10
CA LEU A 59 15.12 -4.47 0.03
C LEU A 59 14.17 -4.88 -1.11
N PHE A 60 13.10 -5.63 -0.80
CA PHE A 60 12.21 -6.10 -1.87
C PHE A 60 11.31 -5.00 -2.44
N LYS A 61 10.95 -3.98 -1.67
CA LYS A 61 10.19 -2.84 -2.21
C LYS A 61 11.02 -1.97 -3.14
N ALA A 62 12.29 -1.72 -2.81
CA ALA A 62 13.18 -1.00 -3.71
C ALA A 62 13.28 -1.71 -5.07
N LEU A 63 13.40 -3.04 -5.04
CA LEU A 63 13.40 -3.84 -6.26
C LEU A 63 12.07 -3.76 -7.02
N LEU A 64 10.92 -3.89 -6.33
CA LEU A 64 9.59 -3.77 -6.94
C LEU A 64 9.40 -2.43 -7.65
N PHE A 65 9.74 -1.31 -6.98
CA PHE A 65 9.61 0.02 -7.58
C PHE A 65 10.58 0.25 -8.74
N MET A 66 11.78 -0.33 -8.70
CA MET A 66 12.74 -0.23 -9.79
C MET A 66 12.26 -1.00 -11.03
N CYS A 67 11.80 -2.25 -10.85
CA CYS A 67 11.21 -3.07 -11.92
C CYS A 67 9.95 -2.42 -12.50
N ALA A 68 9.06 -1.91 -11.64
CA ALA A 68 7.89 -1.12 -12.03
C ALA A 68 8.27 0.10 -12.88
N GLY A 69 9.30 0.84 -12.48
CA GLY A 69 9.80 2.00 -13.21
C GLY A 69 10.29 1.64 -14.62
N CYS A 70 11.02 0.54 -14.74
CA CYS A 70 11.45 0.00 -16.03
C CYS A 70 10.26 -0.37 -16.92
N MET A 71 9.29 -1.11 -16.38
CA MET A 71 8.10 -1.52 -17.12
C MET A 71 7.33 -0.30 -17.63
N ILE A 72 7.09 0.69 -16.76
CA ILE A 72 6.36 1.91 -17.10
C ILE A 72 7.10 2.73 -18.17
N HIS A 73 8.42 2.86 -18.05
CA HIS A 73 9.22 3.57 -19.05
C HIS A 73 9.14 2.90 -20.43
N ASN A 74 9.28 1.57 -20.47
CA ASN A 74 9.20 0.81 -21.72
C ASN A 74 7.78 0.82 -22.33
N LEU A 75 6.75 0.97 -21.50
CA LEU A 75 5.35 1.07 -21.91
C LEU A 75 4.90 2.52 -22.16
N MET A 76 5.79 3.43 -22.57
CA MET A 76 5.47 4.83 -22.88
C MET A 76 4.72 5.55 -21.75
N ASN A 77 5.10 5.31 -20.50
CA ASN A 77 4.47 5.83 -19.28
C ASN A 77 3.06 5.31 -18.98
N CYS A 78 2.58 4.25 -19.66
CA CYS A 78 1.35 3.57 -19.28
C CYS A 78 1.55 2.79 -17.96
N GLN A 79 0.73 3.11 -16.96
CA GLN A 79 0.83 2.53 -15.61
C GLN A 79 -0.27 1.50 -15.31
N ASP A 80 -1.30 1.43 -16.15
CA ASP A 80 -2.45 0.56 -15.94
C ASP A 80 -2.09 -0.89 -16.31
N ILE A 81 -2.24 -1.79 -15.33
CA ILE A 81 -1.89 -3.22 -15.45
C ILE A 81 -2.71 -3.95 -16.51
N ARG A 82 -3.87 -3.42 -16.93
CA ARG A 82 -4.72 -4.06 -17.95
C ARG A 82 -4.09 -4.04 -19.34
N TYR A 83 -3.25 -3.05 -19.60
CA TYR A 83 -2.45 -2.96 -20.81
C TYR A 83 -1.11 -3.68 -20.68
N MET A 84 -0.76 -4.14 -19.48
CA MET A 84 0.41 -4.98 -19.26
C MET A 84 -0.01 -6.43 -19.52
N GLY A 85 0.67 -7.07 -20.47
CA GLY A 85 0.47 -8.49 -20.71
C GLY A 85 1.66 -9.11 -21.39
N SER A 86 1.87 -10.40 -21.13
CA SER A 86 2.96 -11.21 -21.68
C SER A 86 4.33 -10.52 -21.71
N LEU A 87 4.66 -9.74 -20.67
CA LEU A 87 5.89 -8.95 -20.63
C LEU A 87 7.13 -9.84 -20.55
N ILE A 88 6.99 -11.09 -20.07
CA ILE A 88 8.08 -12.05 -19.99
C ILE A 88 8.74 -12.34 -21.34
N ASN A 89 7.98 -12.27 -22.44
CA ASN A 89 8.51 -12.51 -23.79
C ASN A 89 9.40 -11.36 -24.29
N PHE A 90 9.15 -10.13 -23.82
CA PHE A 90 9.86 -8.93 -24.28
C PHE A 90 10.95 -8.46 -23.30
N MET A 91 10.70 -8.59 -22.00
CA MET A 91 11.58 -8.11 -20.93
C MET A 91 11.73 -9.19 -19.82
N PRO A 92 12.40 -10.32 -20.14
CA PRO A 92 12.41 -11.50 -19.27
C PRO A 92 13.13 -11.26 -17.93
N LEU A 93 14.22 -10.49 -17.92
CA LEU A 93 15.00 -10.24 -16.70
C LEU A 93 14.20 -9.36 -15.74
N THR A 94 13.70 -8.22 -16.20
CA THR A 94 12.87 -7.34 -15.37
C THR A 94 11.58 -8.03 -14.88
N CYS A 95 10.94 -8.86 -15.69
CA CYS A 95 9.77 -9.64 -15.28
C CYS A 95 10.10 -10.68 -14.21
N THR A 96 11.20 -11.42 -14.35
CA THR A 96 11.60 -12.40 -13.34
C THR A 96 11.93 -11.73 -12.02
N PHE A 97 12.64 -10.60 -12.05
CA PHE A 97 12.98 -9.83 -10.84
C PHE A 97 11.74 -9.27 -10.15
N PHE A 98 10.79 -8.73 -10.93
CA PHE A 98 9.50 -8.26 -10.44
C PHE A 98 8.72 -9.38 -9.74
N ASN A 99 8.69 -10.59 -10.30
CA ASN A 99 7.95 -11.70 -9.70
C ASN A 99 8.65 -12.30 -8.48
N ILE A 100 9.98 -12.40 -8.47
CA ILE A 100 10.73 -12.82 -7.27
C ILE A 100 10.44 -11.88 -6.09
N SER A 101 10.39 -10.58 -6.35
CA SER A 101 10.06 -9.61 -5.28
C SER A 101 8.58 -9.65 -4.88
N ASN A 102 7.63 -9.87 -5.80
CA ASN A 102 6.23 -10.13 -5.43
C ASN A 102 6.07 -11.38 -4.57
N PHE A 103 6.82 -12.45 -4.87
CA PHE A 103 6.85 -13.67 -4.06
C PHE A 103 7.47 -13.44 -2.68
N SER A 104 8.51 -12.61 -2.58
CA SER A 104 9.05 -12.22 -1.28
C SER A 104 8.02 -11.44 -0.44
N LEU A 105 7.17 -10.61 -1.07
CA LEU A 105 6.09 -9.89 -0.38
C LEU A 105 4.98 -10.83 0.14
N CYS A 106 4.71 -11.93 -0.59
CA CYS A 106 3.78 -12.97 -0.14
C CYS A 106 4.31 -13.71 1.09
N GLY A 107 5.64 -13.82 1.22
CA GLY A 107 6.29 -14.62 2.25
C GLY A 107 6.48 -16.07 1.84
N LEU A 108 6.75 -16.36 0.55
CA LEU A 108 7.08 -17.72 0.12
C LEU A 108 8.39 -18.21 0.77
N PRO A 109 8.49 -19.51 1.09
CA PRO A 109 9.62 -20.06 1.82
C PRO A 109 10.95 -19.76 1.14
N PHE A 110 11.99 -19.54 1.96
CA PHE A 110 13.37 -19.22 1.57
C PHE A 110 13.63 -17.81 1.00
N LEU A 111 12.62 -17.00 0.69
CA LEU A 111 12.82 -15.59 0.31
C LEU A 111 12.90 -14.68 1.53
N ALA A 112 13.46 -13.47 1.37
CA ALA A 112 13.70 -12.58 2.50
C ALA A 112 12.45 -12.25 3.33
N GLY A 113 11.29 -12.12 2.69
CA GLY A 113 10.04 -11.82 3.38
C GLY A 113 9.48 -12.98 4.20
N PHE A 114 9.84 -14.24 3.92
CA PHE A 114 9.41 -15.37 4.75
C PHE A 114 10.02 -15.31 6.14
N TYR A 115 11.33 -15.09 6.24
CA TYR A 115 12.03 -15.06 7.52
C TYR A 115 11.44 -14.01 8.48
N SER A 116 11.04 -12.84 7.99
CA SER A 116 10.45 -11.80 8.85
C SER A 116 8.95 -11.97 9.01
N LYS A 117 8.20 -12.09 7.90
CA LYS A 117 6.74 -12.10 7.92
C LYS A 117 6.21 -13.36 8.61
N ASP A 118 6.75 -14.54 8.37
CA ASP A 118 6.25 -15.77 8.99
C ASP A 118 6.44 -15.75 10.51
N LEU A 119 7.63 -15.35 10.99
CA LEU A 119 7.90 -15.16 12.43
C LEU A 119 6.91 -14.17 13.08
N ILE A 120 6.59 -13.09 12.38
CA ILE A 120 5.61 -12.10 12.84
C ILE A 120 4.22 -12.73 13.01
N LEU A 121 3.79 -13.55 12.05
CA LEU A 121 2.48 -14.21 12.10
C LEU A 121 2.42 -15.21 13.25
N GLU A 122 3.50 -15.97 13.45
CA GLU A 122 3.60 -16.92 14.55
C GLU A 122 3.55 -16.20 15.92
N VAL A 123 4.35 -15.13 16.11
CA VAL A 123 4.33 -14.34 17.35
C VAL A 123 2.98 -13.67 17.58
N PHE A 124 2.32 -13.16 16.53
CA PHE A 124 0.97 -12.61 16.63
C PHE A 124 -0.03 -13.65 17.15
N SER A 125 0.09 -14.91 16.70
CA SER A 125 -0.80 -16.01 17.11
C SER A 125 -0.53 -16.56 18.51
N MET A 126 0.67 -16.36 19.07
CA MET A 126 0.96 -16.68 20.48
C MET A 126 0.19 -15.80 21.44
N ASN A 127 0.04 -14.54 21.06
CA ASN A 127 -0.47 -13.52 21.95
C ASN A 127 -1.98 -13.64 22.10
N TYR A 128 -2.49 -13.37 23.30
CA TYR A 128 -3.92 -13.38 23.58
C TYR A 128 -4.60 -12.17 22.91
N MET A 129 -5.15 -12.40 21.72
CA MET A 129 -5.83 -11.39 20.94
C MET A 129 -7.35 -11.60 20.91
N ASN A 130 -8.09 -10.50 20.75
CA ASN A 130 -9.51 -10.58 20.45
C ASN A 130 -9.74 -11.32 19.13
N MET A 131 -10.73 -12.23 19.10
CA MET A 131 -11.05 -13.02 17.90
C MET A 131 -11.29 -12.16 16.67
N PHE A 132 -11.96 -11.02 16.81
CA PHE A 132 -12.19 -10.08 15.71
C PHE A 132 -10.87 -9.56 15.09
N MET A 133 -9.92 -9.18 15.94
CA MET A 133 -8.62 -8.68 15.52
C MET A 133 -7.81 -9.76 14.82
N TYR A 134 -7.88 -10.98 15.35
CA TYR A 134 -7.25 -12.15 14.76
C TYR A 134 -7.80 -12.41 13.36
N PHE A 135 -9.13 -12.41 13.17
CA PHE A 135 -9.73 -12.63 11.85
C PHE A 135 -9.33 -11.57 10.82
N ILE A 136 -9.41 -10.28 11.16
CA ILE A 136 -9.04 -9.22 10.21
C ILE A 136 -7.56 -9.32 9.83
N PHE A 137 -6.69 -9.62 10.80
CA PHE A 137 -5.27 -9.79 10.56
C PHE A 137 -5.02 -10.88 9.50
N TYR A 138 -5.53 -12.10 9.69
CA TYR A 138 -5.35 -13.20 8.73
C TYR A 138 -6.01 -12.96 7.37
N ILE A 139 -7.20 -12.35 7.34
CA ILE A 139 -7.85 -11.96 6.07
C ILE A 139 -6.97 -10.97 5.31
N SER A 140 -6.41 -9.97 5.99
CA SER A 140 -5.57 -8.98 5.33
C SER A 140 -4.28 -9.57 4.76
N ILE A 141 -3.71 -10.60 5.40
CA ILE A 141 -2.58 -11.36 4.85
C ILE A 141 -3.00 -12.12 3.59
N GLY A 142 -4.18 -12.76 3.60
CA GLY A 142 -4.77 -13.36 2.41
C GLY A 142 -4.96 -12.35 1.27
N LEU A 143 -5.43 -11.14 1.59
CA LEU A 143 -5.54 -10.04 0.62
C LEU A 143 -4.17 -9.59 0.08
N THR A 144 -3.11 -9.66 0.89
CA THR A 144 -1.75 -9.40 0.37
C THR A 144 -1.32 -10.37 -0.71
N VAL A 145 -1.71 -11.63 -0.55
CA VAL A 145 -1.40 -12.68 -1.53
C VAL A 145 -2.31 -12.57 -2.76
N SER A 146 -3.57 -12.14 -2.59
CA SER A 146 -4.48 -11.99 -3.73
C SER A 146 -4.04 -10.89 -4.70
N TYR A 147 -3.65 -9.70 -4.20
CA TYR A 147 -3.24 -8.61 -5.10
C TYR A 147 -1.86 -8.85 -5.73
N THR A 148 -0.94 -9.54 -5.05
CA THR A 148 0.37 -9.90 -5.63
C THR A 148 0.20 -10.93 -6.73
N PHE A 149 -0.63 -11.93 -6.51
CA PHE A 149 -0.90 -12.94 -7.53
C PHE A 149 -1.58 -12.32 -8.75
N ARG A 150 -2.53 -11.40 -8.53
CA ARG A 150 -3.13 -10.60 -9.61
C ARG A 150 -2.09 -9.83 -10.41
N LEU A 151 -1.14 -9.16 -9.75
CA LEU A 151 -0.01 -8.48 -10.42
C LEU A 151 0.86 -9.46 -11.23
N CYS A 152 1.18 -10.62 -10.65
CA CYS A 152 1.95 -11.66 -11.34
C CYS A 152 1.21 -12.13 -12.60
N TYR A 153 -0.10 -12.35 -12.50
CA TYR A 153 -0.94 -12.76 -13.62
C TYR A 153 -0.92 -11.78 -14.79
N TYR A 154 -1.13 -10.48 -14.53
CA TYR A 154 -1.07 -9.45 -15.57
C TYR A 154 0.35 -9.25 -16.15
N SER A 155 1.40 -9.53 -15.39
CA SER A 155 2.77 -9.42 -15.93
C SER A 155 3.18 -10.62 -16.79
N LEU A 156 2.77 -11.83 -16.42
CA LEU A 156 3.24 -13.10 -17.00
C LEU A 156 2.25 -13.76 -17.94
N PHE A 157 1.02 -13.98 -17.48
CA PHE A 157 0.09 -14.94 -18.07
C PHE A 157 -0.95 -14.28 -18.98
N SER A 158 -1.28 -13.00 -18.75
CA SER A 158 -2.22 -12.29 -19.60
C SER A 158 -1.68 -12.15 -21.03
N VAL A 159 -2.61 -12.14 -21.98
CA VAL A 159 -2.30 -11.85 -23.38
C VAL A 159 -1.79 -10.42 -23.51
N TYR A 160 -0.83 -10.22 -24.40
CA TYR A 160 -0.29 -8.91 -24.71
C TYR A 160 -1.39 -7.97 -25.23
N ASN A 161 -1.69 -6.91 -24.48
CA ASN A 161 -2.75 -5.95 -24.77
C ASN A 161 -2.24 -4.52 -25.05
N PHE A 162 -0.92 -4.32 -25.15
CA PHE A 162 -0.36 -2.99 -25.42
C PHE A 162 -0.37 -2.68 -26.93
N TYR A 163 -0.07 -1.45 -27.31
CA TYR A 163 -0.14 -1.00 -28.72
C TYR A 163 0.67 -1.89 -29.67
N MET A 164 0.31 -1.96 -30.95
CA MET A 164 1.05 -2.82 -31.88
C MET A 164 2.47 -2.29 -32.21
N LEU A 165 2.65 -0.97 -32.15
CA LEU A 165 3.91 -0.29 -32.44
C LEU A 165 4.69 0.01 -31.15
N ASN A 166 5.37 -0.99 -30.61
CA ASN A 166 6.12 -0.82 -29.37
C ASN A 166 7.59 -1.20 -29.52
N ASN A 167 8.44 -0.47 -28.79
CA ASN A 167 9.86 -0.79 -28.65
C ASN A 167 10.14 -1.31 -27.24
N LEU A 168 9.61 -2.50 -26.93
CA LEU A 168 9.88 -3.15 -25.66
C LEU A 168 11.23 -3.85 -25.73
N SER A 169 12.18 -3.39 -24.92
CA SER A 169 13.48 -4.03 -24.82
C SER A 169 14.05 -3.92 -23.41
N ASP A 170 14.78 -4.95 -22.99
CA ASP A 170 15.48 -4.98 -21.71
C ASP A 170 16.95 -4.53 -21.85
N GLN A 171 17.23 -3.59 -22.75
CA GLN A 171 18.62 -3.23 -23.13
C GLN A 171 19.29 -2.23 -22.18
N GLY A 172 18.55 -1.68 -21.21
CA GLY A 172 19.04 -0.70 -20.25
C GLY A 172 20.03 -1.27 -19.23
N LYS A 173 21.29 -1.49 -19.64
CA LYS A 173 22.34 -2.14 -18.82
C LYS A 173 22.53 -1.50 -17.44
N ILE A 174 22.42 -0.17 -17.33
CA ILE A 174 22.62 0.55 -16.06
C ILE A 174 21.54 0.15 -15.05
N MET A 175 20.29 0.13 -15.51
CA MET A 175 19.14 -0.21 -14.69
C MET A 175 19.14 -1.71 -14.34
N LEU A 176 19.43 -2.57 -15.31
CA LEU A 176 19.60 -4.01 -15.06
C LEU A 176 20.71 -4.31 -14.05
N LYS A 177 21.83 -3.59 -14.10
CA LYS A 177 22.92 -3.75 -13.12
C LYS A 177 22.49 -3.34 -11.71
N GLY A 178 21.66 -2.30 -11.59
CA GLY A 178 21.07 -1.90 -10.30
C GLY A 178 20.11 -2.95 -9.74
N MET A 179 19.22 -3.47 -10.60
CA MET A 179 18.28 -4.53 -10.21
C MET A 179 19.01 -5.83 -9.85
N SER A 180 20.02 -6.23 -10.62
CA SER A 180 20.72 -7.49 -10.41
C SER A 180 21.42 -7.56 -9.04
N GLY A 181 21.99 -6.45 -8.57
CA GLY A 181 22.54 -6.35 -7.22
C GLY A 181 21.49 -6.49 -6.12
N LEU A 182 20.30 -5.89 -6.31
CA LEU A 182 19.21 -5.95 -5.32
C LEU A 182 18.59 -7.35 -5.19
N ILE A 183 18.48 -8.13 -6.27
CA ILE A 183 17.88 -9.48 -6.19
C ILE A 183 18.69 -10.38 -5.27
N LEU A 184 20.03 -10.30 -5.35
CA LEU A 184 20.91 -11.08 -4.50
C LEU A 184 20.58 -10.83 -3.02
N LEU A 185 20.29 -9.57 -2.67
CA LEU A 185 19.84 -9.18 -1.33
C LEU A 185 18.41 -9.62 -1.02
N VAL A 186 17.50 -9.67 -1.99
CA VAL A 186 16.13 -10.18 -1.77
C VAL A 186 16.11 -11.69 -1.51
N ILE A 187 17.02 -12.45 -2.12
CA ILE A 187 17.12 -13.90 -1.92
C ILE A 187 17.86 -14.22 -0.62
N PHE A 188 19.08 -13.67 -0.43
CA PHE A 188 19.93 -14.04 0.71
C PHE A 188 19.84 -13.08 1.90
N GLY A 189 19.40 -11.84 1.69
CA GLY A 189 19.43 -10.81 2.73
C GLY A 189 18.57 -11.14 3.93
N GLY A 190 17.43 -11.82 3.76
CA GLY A 190 16.59 -12.19 4.91
C GLY A 190 17.24 -13.21 5.85
N SER A 191 17.90 -14.24 5.31
CA SER A 191 18.63 -15.21 6.14
C SER A 191 19.84 -14.57 6.81
N MET A 192 20.62 -13.78 6.06
CA MET A 192 21.77 -13.04 6.60
C MET A 192 21.35 -12.09 7.74
N LEU A 193 20.28 -11.32 7.54
CA LEU A 193 19.75 -10.42 8.56
C LEU A 193 19.21 -11.18 9.76
N SER A 194 18.55 -12.33 9.57
CA SER A 194 18.04 -13.14 10.69
C SER A 194 19.15 -13.61 11.61
N TRP A 195 20.28 -14.05 11.05
CA TRP A 195 21.46 -14.50 11.82
C TRP A 195 22.18 -13.35 12.53
N MET A 196 22.13 -12.13 11.96
CA MET A 196 22.76 -10.97 12.58
C MET A 196 21.92 -10.35 13.71
N ILE A 197 20.60 -10.24 13.52
CA ILE A 197 19.72 -9.55 14.46
C ILE A 197 19.31 -10.46 15.62
N PHE A 198 19.14 -11.76 15.38
CA PHE A 198 18.69 -12.73 16.38
C PHE A 198 19.81 -13.69 16.76
N PRO A 199 20.65 -13.33 17.76
CA PRO A 199 21.68 -14.25 18.26
C PRO A 199 21.06 -15.48 18.94
N THR A 200 19.85 -15.32 19.49
CA THR A 200 19.04 -16.42 20.06
C THR A 200 17.76 -16.58 19.23
N PRO A 201 17.38 -17.82 18.85
CA PRO A 201 16.13 -18.04 18.13
C PRO A 201 14.92 -17.66 18.99
N TYR A 202 13.88 -17.11 18.36
CA TYR A 202 12.61 -16.85 19.04
C TYR A 202 11.96 -18.16 19.48
N PHE A 203 11.46 -18.17 20.72
CA PHE A 203 10.73 -19.31 21.25
C PHE A 203 9.28 -19.28 20.78
N ILE A 204 8.87 -20.31 20.04
CA ILE A 204 7.55 -20.38 19.40
C ILE A 204 6.82 -21.65 19.87
N CYS A 205 5.84 -21.51 20.78
CA CYS A 205 4.93 -22.58 21.22
C CYS A 205 3.50 -22.45 20.67
N LEU A 206 3.23 -23.01 19.48
CA LEU A 206 1.87 -23.06 18.90
C LEU A 206 1.37 -24.50 18.73
N PRO A 207 0.06 -24.75 18.92
CA PRO A 207 -0.57 -25.96 18.39
C PRO A 207 -0.49 -25.96 16.86
N LEU A 208 -0.44 -27.16 16.27
CA LEU A 208 -0.31 -27.35 14.83
C LEU A 208 -1.41 -26.62 14.03
N SER A 209 -2.63 -26.53 14.57
CA SER A 209 -3.75 -25.84 13.92
C SER A 209 -3.45 -24.36 13.64
N LEU A 210 -2.87 -23.64 14.61
CA LEU A 210 -2.54 -22.22 14.46
C LEU A 210 -1.34 -22.02 13.53
N LYS A 211 -0.34 -22.90 13.58
CA LYS A 211 0.80 -22.87 12.65
C LYS A 211 0.34 -23.06 11.19
N MET A 212 -0.59 -23.98 10.95
CA MET A 212 -1.12 -24.23 9.59
C MET A 212 -2.02 -23.11 9.06
N MET A 213 -2.51 -22.21 9.93
CA MET A 213 -3.38 -21.08 9.53
C MET A 213 -2.69 -20.16 8.52
N VAL A 214 -1.38 -19.92 8.67
CA VAL A 214 -0.62 -19.06 7.75
C VAL A 214 -0.65 -19.62 6.33
N ILE A 215 -0.33 -20.91 6.19
CA ILE A 215 -0.32 -21.59 4.90
C ILE A 215 -1.73 -21.61 4.29
N PHE A 216 -2.76 -21.86 5.10
CA PHE A 216 -4.15 -21.81 4.65
C PHE A 216 -4.52 -20.44 4.08
N CYS A 217 -4.16 -19.34 4.77
CA CYS A 217 -4.44 -17.99 4.28
C CYS A 217 -3.69 -17.66 2.99
N ILE A 218 -2.45 -18.14 2.82
CA ILE A 218 -1.70 -17.97 1.57
C ILE A 218 -2.40 -18.71 0.42
N MET A 219 -2.78 -19.98 0.63
CA MET A 219 -3.47 -20.77 -0.39
C MET A 219 -4.84 -20.17 -0.77
N PHE A 220 -5.61 -19.73 0.23
CA PHE A 220 -6.90 -19.07 -0.01
C PHE A 220 -6.71 -17.75 -0.78
N GLY A 221 -5.71 -16.95 -0.42
CA GLY A 221 -5.38 -15.71 -1.10
C GLY A 221 -4.97 -15.92 -2.57
N LEU A 222 -4.17 -16.96 -2.86
CA LEU A 222 -3.80 -17.34 -4.22
C LEU A 222 -5.02 -17.71 -5.06
N TRP A 223 -5.91 -18.54 -4.50
CA TRP A 223 -7.14 -18.94 -5.18
C TRP A 223 -8.03 -17.73 -5.50
N VAL A 224 -8.28 -16.87 -4.50
CA VAL A 224 -9.05 -15.63 -4.67
C VAL A 224 -8.41 -14.71 -5.71
N GLY A 225 -7.09 -14.54 -5.68
CA GLY A 225 -6.35 -13.72 -6.65
C GLY A 225 -6.49 -14.23 -8.09
N TYR A 226 -6.45 -15.56 -8.28
CA TYR A 226 -6.63 -16.18 -9.59
C TYR A 226 -8.04 -15.93 -10.13
N GLU A 227 -9.07 -16.19 -9.32
CA GLU A 227 -10.47 -15.98 -9.71
C GLU A 227 -10.75 -14.51 -10.08
N PHE A 228 -10.20 -13.55 -9.33
CA PHE A 228 -10.35 -12.13 -9.66
C PHE A 228 -9.66 -11.73 -10.97
N SER A 229 -8.63 -12.47 -11.38
CA SER A 229 -7.85 -12.17 -12.60
C SER A 229 -8.43 -12.79 -13.87
N ASN A 230 -9.22 -13.85 -13.74
CA ASN A 230 -9.80 -14.56 -14.88
C ASN A 230 -11.10 -13.90 -15.37
N PHE A 231 -10.98 -12.86 -16.19
CA PHE A 231 -12.13 -12.20 -16.81
C PHE A 231 -12.88 -13.05 -17.85
N GLY A 232 -12.30 -14.18 -18.29
CA GLY A 232 -12.86 -15.01 -19.35
C GLY A 232 -14.05 -15.89 -18.95
N TYR A 233 -14.36 -16.00 -17.64
CA TYR A 233 -15.40 -16.93 -17.18
C TYR A 233 -16.84 -16.44 -17.35
N ASN A 234 -17.06 -15.13 -17.43
CA ASN A 234 -18.40 -14.57 -17.48
C ASN A 234 -18.46 -13.41 -18.47
N HIS A 235 -19.48 -13.41 -19.34
CA HIS A 235 -19.68 -12.33 -20.31
C HIS A 235 -20.27 -11.06 -19.67
N ASP A 236 -20.94 -11.19 -18.52
CA ASP A 236 -21.49 -10.04 -17.80
C ASP A 236 -20.42 -9.31 -16.99
N LEU A 237 -20.39 -7.99 -17.14
CA LEU A 237 -19.55 -7.09 -16.35
C LEU A 237 -20.07 -6.97 -14.91
N LYS A 238 -19.67 -7.90 -14.05
CA LYS A 238 -20.02 -7.89 -12.61
C LYS A 238 -19.63 -6.59 -11.90
N SER A 239 -18.54 -5.94 -12.32
CA SER A 239 -18.12 -4.63 -11.78
C SER A 239 -19.14 -3.53 -12.09
N MET A 240 -19.79 -3.57 -13.25
CA MET A 240 -20.83 -2.60 -13.61
C MET A 240 -22.11 -2.81 -12.79
N ASN A 241 -22.46 -4.05 -12.48
CA ASN A 241 -23.62 -4.36 -11.64
C ASN A 241 -23.42 -3.91 -10.18
N LEU A 242 -22.16 -3.94 -9.69
CA LEU A 242 -21.79 -3.57 -8.33
C LEU A 242 -20.91 -2.31 -8.30
N LEU A 243 -21.23 -1.31 -9.13
CA LEU A 243 -20.40 -0.10 -9.28
C LEU A 243 -20.18 0.61 -7.96
N VAL A 244 -21.23 0.83 -7.18
CA VAL A 244 -21.13 1.55 -5.90
C VAL A 244 -20.15 0.87 -4.95
N ILE A 245 -20.20 -0.47 -4.88
CA ILE A 245 -19.34 -1.27 -3.99
C ILE A 245 -17.91 -1.29 -4.51
N SER A 246 -17.72 -1.47 -5.83
CA SER A 246 -16.39 -1.46 -6.44
C SER A 246 -15.70 -0.10 -6.29
N LEU A 247 -16.44 1.00 -6.50
CA LEU A 247 -15.94 2.36 -6.32
C LEU A 247 -15.59 2.62 -4.85
N PHE A 248 -16.45 2.20 -3.92
CA PHE A 248 -16.21 2.35 -2.48
C PHE A 248 -14.93 1.65 -2.01
N PHE A 249 -14.66 0.43 -2.49
CA PHE A 249 -13.42 -0.25 -2.14
C PHE A 249 -12.20 0.33 -2.87
N SER A 250 -12.34 0.75 -4.14
CA SER A 250 -11.24 1.35 -4.90
C SER A 250 -10.77 2.68 -4.29
N SER A 251 -11.69 3.50 -3.77
CA SER A 251 -11.38 4.81 -3.17
C SER A 251 -10.88 4.74 -1.71
N MET A 252 -10.44 3.56 -1.25
CA MET A 252 -10.11 3.28 0.15
C MET A 252 -11.24 3.67 1.12
N LEU A 253 -12.42 3.06 0.96
CA LEU A 253 -13.65 3.40 1.71
C LEU A 253 -14.01 4.89 1.69
N ASN A 254 -13.80 5.56 0.55
CA ASN A 254 -13.99 7.01 0.41
C ASN A 254 -13.18 7.89 1.39
N MET A 255 -12.10 7.38 1.99
CA MET A 255 -11.30 8.16 2.94
C MET A 255 -10.64 9.38 2.29
N SER A 256 -10.24 9.27 1.02
CA SER A 256 -9.73 10.40 0.25
C SER A 256 -10.76 11.52 0.15
N VAL A 257 -12.00 11.19 -0.23
CA VAL A 257 -13.14 12.12 -0.35
C VAL A 257 -13.51 12.74 1.00
N LEU A 258 -13.56 11.94 2.07
CA LEU A 258 -13.84 12.43 3.42
C LEU A 258 -12.78 13.43 3.89
N SER A 259 -11.50 13.10 3.71
CA SER A 259 -10.41 13.98 4.15
C SER A 259 -10.34 15.29 3.35
N THR A 260 -10.55 15.24 2.03
CA THR A 260 -10.40 16.43 1.19
C THR A 260 -11.62 17.35 1.22
N TYR A 261 -12.84 16.82 1.19
CA TYR A 261 -14.04 17.66 1.14
C TYR A 261 -14.56 18.03 2.52
N LEU A 262 -14.63 17.09 3.47
CA LEU A 262 -15.24 17.36 4.78
C LEU A 262 -14.34 18.26 5.63
N VAL A 263 -13.04 17.94 5.73
CA VAL A 263 -12.11 18.64 6.62
C VAL A 263 -11.81 20.05 6.10
N ASN A 264 -11.48 20.19 4.81
CA ASN A 264 -11.12 21.49 4.24
C ASN A 264 -12.30 22.49 4.27
N TYR A 265 -13.54 22.02 4.11
CA TYR A 265 -14.71 22.90 4.10
C TYR A 265 -14.85 23.68 5.42
N TYR A 266 -14.69 23.02 6.57
CA TYR A 266 -14.82 23.67 7.87
C TYR A 266 -13.71 24.71 8.10
N PHE A 267 -12.46 24.38 7.77
CA PHE A 267 -11.34 25.31 7.91
C PHE A 267 -11.47 26.53 6.99
N LEU A 268 -11.91 26.34 5.75
CA LEU A 268 -12.14 27.44 4.81
C LEU A 268 -13.28 28.35 5.26
N LYS A 269 -14.39 27.80 5.75
CA LYS A 269 -15.51 28.60 6.26
C LYS A 269 -15.14 29.38 7.52
N PHE A 270 -14.35 28.78 8.40
CA PHE A 270 -13.80 29.46 9.56
C PHE A 270 -12.88 30.61 9.12
N SER A 271 -11.97 30.36 8.17
CA SER A 271 -11.10 31.40 7.62
C SER A 271 -11.87 32.59 7.05
N ASP A 272 -12.96 32.35 6.31
CA ASP A 272 -13.79 33.42 5.74
C ASP A 272 -14.53 34.23 6.83
N PHE A 273 -15.01 33.57 7.88
CA PHE A 273 -15.63 34.25 9.03
C PHE A 273 -14.63 35.14 9.76
N TYR A 274 -13.40 34.67 9.98
CA TYR A 274 -12.34 35.47 10.60
C TYR A 274 -11.97 36.67 9.72
N TYR A 275 -11.78 36.45 8.43
CA TYR A 275 -11.44 37.52 7.50
C TYR A 275 -12.50 38.63 7.46
N LYS A 276 -13.79 38.26 7.35
CA LYS A 276 -14.87 39.24 7.26
C LYS A 276 -15.14 39.96 8.59
N ASN A 277 -15.17 39.22 9.68
CA ASN A 277 -15.60 39.81 10.95
C ASN A 277 -14.43 40.43 11.70
N VAL A 278 -13.28 39.77 11.76
CA VAL A 278 -12.14 40.27 12.54
C VAL A 278 -11.37 41.29 11.71
N ASP A 279 -10.85 40.90 10.54
CA ASP A 279 -9.96 41.76 9.75
C ASP A 279 -10.70 42.93 9.13
N LEU A 280 -11.74 42.65 8.34
CA LEU A 280 -12.54 43.69 7.66
C LEU A 280 -13.61 44.34 8.56
N GLY A 281 -13.88 43.79 9.74
CA GLY A 281 -14.95 44.24 10.62
C GLY A 281 -14.42 44.95 11.86
N TRP A 282 -14.21 44.20 12.94
CA TRP A 282 -13.87 44.72 14.26
C TRP A 282 -12.53 45.49 14.27
N LEU A 283 -11.51 45.04 13.54
CA LEU A 283 -10.22 45.73 13.48
C LEU A 283 -10.32 47.07 12.74
N GLU A 284 -11.05 47.15 11.62
CA GLU A 284 -11.30 48.43 10.94
C GLU A 284 -12.18 49.37 11.77
N TYR A 285 -13.22 48.83 12.41
CA TYR A 285 -14.12 49.59 13.27
C TYR A 285 -13.36 50.19 14.44
N PHE A 286 -12.63 49.39 15.23
CA PHE A 286 -11.88 49.93 16.37
C PHE A 286 -10.63 50.73 15.98
N GLY A 287 -10.08 50.48 14.80
CA GLY A 287 -8.89 51.15 14.29
C GLY A 287 -9.24 52.42 13.51
N ALA A 288 -8.96 52.39 12.21
CA ALA A 288 -8.92 53.58 11.37
C ALA A 288 -10.28 54.27 11.21
N GLN A 289 -11.39 53.53 11.09
CA GLN A 289 -12.70 54.12 10.79
C GLN A 289 -13.28 54.90 11.97
N ASN A 290 -13.18 54.37 13.19
CA ASN A 290 -13.69 55.09 14.36
C ASN A 290 -12.80 56.29 14.74
N LEU A 291 -11.48 56.19 14.57
CA LEU A 291 -10.58 57.34 14.70
C LEU A 291 -10.93 58.45 13.70
N TYR A 292 -11.19 58.09 12.44
CA TYR A 292 -11.62 59.05 11.42
C TYR A 292 -12.98 59.69 11.75
N ASN A 293 -13.96 58.90 12.17
CA ASN A 293 -15.28 59.40 12.55
C ASN A 293 -15.24 60.34 13.78
N ASN A 294 -14.41 60.04 14.78
CA ASN A 294 -14.23 60.92 15.93
C ASN A 294 -13.54 62.24 15.56
N ASN A 295 -12.51 62.20 14.71
CA ASN A 295 -11.83 63.42 14.25
C ASN A 295 -12.75 64.31 13.40
N THR A 296 -13.60 63.73 12.56
CA THR A 296 -14.59 64.49 11.77
C THR A 296 -15.79 64.97 12.59
N GLY A 297 -16.19 64.24 13.63
CA GLY A 297 -17.23 64.68 14.57
C GLY A 297 -16.78 65.86 15.42
N THR A 298 -15.57 65.78 15.99
CA THR A 298 -14.98 66.85 16.80
C THR A 298 -14.73 68.13 15.99
N SER A 299 -14.25 68.02 14.74
CA SER A 299 -14.03 69.19 13.90
C SER A 299 -15.31 69.96 13.51
N LYS A 300 -16.47 69.27 13.47
CA LYS A 300 -17.77 69.90 13.24
C LYS A 300 -18.33 70.63 14.47
N ILE A 301 -17.87 70.28 15.67
CA ILE A 301 -18.30 70.92 16.93
C ILE A 301 -17.47 72.18 17.21
N SER A 302 -16.28 72.29 16.62
CA SER A 302 -15.37 73.44 16.77
C SER A 302 -15.63 74.61 15.80
N LEU A 303 -16.71 74.58 15.02
CA LEU A 303 -17.19 75.66 14.14
C LEU A 303 -18.61 76.06 14.57
#